data_AF-A0A3D6C5A8-F1
#
_entry.id   AF-A0A3D6C5A8-F1
#
_cell.length_a   1.000
_cell.length_b   1.000
_cell.length_c   1.000
_cell.angle_alpha   90.00
_cell.angle_beta   90.00
_cell.angle_gamma   90.00
#
_symmetry.space_group_name_H-M   'P 1'
#
loop_
_entity.id
_entity.type
_entity.pdbx_description
1 polymer ?
#
loop_
_entity_poly.entity_id
_entity_poly.type
_entity_poly.pdbx_seq_one_letter_code
_entity_poly.pdbx_strand_id
1 'polypeptide(L)'
;MANHFKSGLLLAAMTSLFLFLGFLLGGQSGMFIALIIAGVMNVGSYWYSHKIVLSMYKAQPLERHQARELFDMVERLAGQAGLP
;
A
#
# COMPACT_ATOMS: atom_id res chain seq x y z
N MET A 1 -19.54 -12.27 4.46
CA MET A 1 -19.68 -12.46 2.99
C MET A 1 -19.94 -11.17 2.23
N ALA A 2 -20.86 -10.29 2.66
CA ALA A 2 -21.15 -9.03 1.95
C ALA A 2 -19.94 -8.08 1.79
N ASN A 3 -18.97 -8.08 2.71
CA ASN A 3 -17.76 -7.25 2.58
C ASN A 3 -16.85 -7.70 1.44
N HIS A 4 -16.65 -9.00 1.22
CA HIS A 4 -15.86 -9.48 0.09
C HIS A 4 -16.48 -9.10 -1.26
N PHE A 5 -17.82 -9.08 -1.33
CA PHE A 5 -18.52 -8.61 -2.52
C PHE A 5 -18.35 -7.10 -2.73
N LYS A 6 -18.52 -6.27 -1.69
CA LYS A 6 -18.28 -4.83 -1.77
C LYS A 6 -16.85 -4.50 -2.14
N SER A 7 -15.87 -5.17 -1.52
CA SER A 7 -14.45 -5.01 -1.84
C SER A 7 -14.14 -5.47 -3.25
N GLY A 8 -14.70 -6.60 -3.71
CA GLY A 8 -14.53 -7.09 -5.07
C GLY A 8 -15.13 -6.14 -6.12
N LEU A 9 -16.32 -5.61 -5.86
CA LEU A 9 -16.97 -4.62 -6.71
C LEU A 9 -16.17 -3.31 -6.77
N LEU A 10 -15.69 -2.83 -5.63
CA LEU A 10 -14.86 -1.62 -5.56
C LEU A 10 -13.56 -1.81 -6.34
N LEU A 11 -12.90 -2.96 -6.19
CA LEU A 11 -11.70 -3.30 -6.96
C LEU A 11 -12.01 -3.32 -8.46
N ALA A 12 -13.06 -4.02 -8.88
CA ALA A 12 -13.45 -4.14 -10.28
C ALA A 12 -13.80 -2.77 -10.90
N ALA A 13 -14.51 -1.91 -10.15
CA ALA A 13 -14.84 -0.56 -10.57
C ALA A 13 -13.58 0.32 -10.70
N MET A 14 -12.69 0.28 -9.71
CA MET A 14 -11.42 1.01 -9.76
C MET A 14 -10.55 0.54 -10.93
N THR A 15 -10.38 -0.77 -11.12
CA THR A 15 -9.62 -1.33 -12.24
C THR A 15 -10.22 -0.91 -13.58
N SER A 16 -11.55 -0.95 -13.72
CA SER A 16 -12.23 -0.51 -14.95
C SER A 16 -12.03 0.99 -15.22
N LEU A 17 -12.05 1.83 -14.18
CA LEU A 17 -11.77 3.27 -14.30
C LEU A 17 -10.35 3.53 -14.82
N PHE A 18 -9.34 2.84 -14.28
CA PHE A 18 -7.96 2.99 -14.73
C PHE A 18 -7.77 2.54 -16.19
N LEU A 19 -8.39 1.43 -16.60
CA LEU A 19 -8.34 0.96 -17.99
C LEU A 19 -9.02 1.94 -18.95
N PHE A 20 -10.18 2.49 -18.55
CA PHE A 20 -10.91 3.49 -19.33
C PHE A 20 -10.10 4.77 -19.51
N LEU A 21 -9.47 5.27 -18.44
CA LEU A 21 -8.58 6.43 -18.51
C LEU A 21 -7.33 6.17 -19.36
N GLY A 22 -6.70 5.00 -19.23
CA GLY A 22 -5.55 4.61 -20.05
C GLY A 22 -5.88 4.51 -21.55
N PHE A 23 -7.07 4.01 -21.88
CA PHE A 23 -7.58 3.97 -23.25
C PHE A 23 -7.82 5.38 -23.82
N LEU A 24 -8.44 6.28 -23.04
CA LEU A 24 -8.69 7.66 -23.46
C LEU A 24 -7.40 8.46 -23.70
N LEU A 25 -6.36 8.23 -22.90
CA LEU A 25 -5.11 8.99 -22.97
C LEU A 25 -4.20 8.60 -24.14
N GLY A 26 -4.30 7.36 -24.64
CA GLY A 26 -3.34 6.89 -25.66
C GLY A 26 -3.71 5.60 -26.40
N GLY A 27 -4.96 5.17 -26.36
CA GLY A 27 -5.43 3.95 -27.02
C GLY A 27 -4.63 2.71 -26.60
N GLN A 28 -4.25 1.87 -27.57
CA GLN A 28 -3.51 0.62 -27.31
C GLN A 28 -2.09 0.85 -26.78
N SER A 29 -1.40 1.88 -27.26
CA SER A 29 -0.06 2.24 -26.77
C SER A 29 -0.13 2.80 -25.34
N GLY A 30 -1.15 3.60 -25.03
CA GLY A 30 -1.43 4.10 -23.69
C GLY A 30 -1.66 2.97 -22.67
N MET A 31 -2.38 1.91 -23.08
CA MET A 31 -2.55 0.72 -22.25
C MET A 31 -1.22 0.01 -21.95
N PHE A 32 -0.33 -0.13 -22.93
CA PHE A 32 0.98 -0.78 -22.72
C PHE A 32 1.87 0.04 -21.77
N ILE A 33 1.90 1.36 -21.93
CA ILE A 33 2.62 2.28 -21.04
C ILE A 33 2.04 2.22 -19.63
N ALA A 34 0.71 2.25 -19.48
CA ALA A 34 0.04 2.12 -18.19
C ALA A 34 0.37 0.79 -17.50
N LEU A 35 0.50 -0.31 -18.26
CA LEU A 35 0.91 -1.62 -17.75
C LEU A 35 2.34 -1.60 -17.20
N ILE A 36 3.28 -0.97 -17.91
CA ILE A 36 4.66 -0.80 -17.44
C ILE A 36 4.68 0.03 -16.15
N ILE A 37 4.00 1.18 -16.15
CA ILE A 37 3.91 2.06 -14.97
C ILE A 37 3.30 1.30 -13.79
N ALA A 38 2.22 0.55 -14.01
CA ALA A 38 1.58 -0.27 -12.99
C ALA A 38 2.54 -1.34 -12.46
N GLY A 39 3.29 -2.01 -13.32
CA GLY A 39 4.31 -2.98 -12.94
C GLY A 39 5.41 -2.34 -12.07
N VAL A 40 5.93 -1.18 -12.49
CA VAL A 40 6.92 -0.41 -11.72
C VAL A 40 6.35 0.03 -10.37
N MET A 41 5.11 0.54 -10.33
CA MET A 41 4.45 0.89 -9.07
C MET A 41 4.24 -0.33 -8.19
N ASN A 42 3.90 -1.49 -8.74
CA ASN A 42 3.63 -2.70 -7.96
C ASN A 42 4.94 -3.22 -7.32
N VAL A 43 6.01 -3.33 -8.12
CA VAL A 43 7.35 -3.70 -7.65
C VAL A 43 7.87 -2.65 -6.66
N GLY A 44 7.80 -1.37 -7.01
CA GLY A 44 8.23 -0.28 -6.14
C GLY A 44 7.47 -0.28 -4.81
N SER A 45 6.15 -0.53 -4.85
CA SER A 45 5.33 -0.63 -3.63
C SER A 45 5.73 -1.84 -2.80
N TYR A 46 6.03 -3.00 -3.38
CA TYR A 46 6.43 -4.17 -2.60
C TYR A 46 7.67 -3.90 -1.72
N TRP A 47 8.69 -3.22 -2.26
CA TRP A 47 9.91 -2.88 -1.50
C TRP A 47 9.79 -1.61 -0.66
N TYR A 48 9.13 -0.56 -1.15
CA TYR A 48 9.08 0.75 -0.52
C TYR A 48 7.75 1.06 0.19
N SER A 49 6.82 0.10 0.29
CA SER A 49 5.50 0.28 0.92
C SER A 49 5.61 0.95 2.29
N HIS A 50 6.55 0.50 3.13
CA HIS A 50 6.78 1.06 4.46
C HIS A 50 7.00 2.59 4.43
N LYS A 51 7.84 3.11 3.53
CA LYS A 51 8.08 4.56 3.42
C LYS A 51 6.89 5.29 2.80
N ILE A 52 6.26 4.70 1.78
CA ILE A 52 5.11 5.29 1.09
C ILE A 52 3.96 5.48 2.08
N VAL A 53 3.61 4.44 2.83
CA VAL A 53 2.53 4.49 3.83
C VAL A 53 2.85 5.48 4.94
N LEU A 54 4.08 5.48 5.48
CA LEU A 54 4.48 6.42 6.53
C LEU A 54 4.38 7.88 6.06
N SER A 55 4.79 8.15 4.82
CA SER A 55 4.67 9.48 4.21
C SER A 55 3.21 9.89 3.98
N MET A 56 2.37 8.98 3.48
CA MET A 56 0.93 9.23 3.27
C MET A 56 0.20 9.60 4.56
N TYR A 57 0.53 8.92 5.66
CA TYR A 57 -0.02 9.24 6.98
C TYR A 57 0.70 10.39 7.69
N LYS A 58 1.75 10.96 7.09
CA LYS A 58 2.64 11.96 7.70
C LYS A 58 3.13 11.51 9.09
N ALA A 59 3.51 10.24 9.17
CA ALA A 59 3.93 9.61 10.41
C ALA A 59 5.10 10.38 11.03
N GLN A 60 5.01 10.64 12.32
CA GLN A 60 6.06 11.27 13.12
C GLN A 60 6.83 10.17 13.86
N PRO A 61 8.17 10.30 14.02
CA PRO A 61 8.93 9.40 14.87
C PRO A 61 8.42 9.51 16.30
N LEU A 62 8.11 8.37 16.91
CA LEU A 62 7.60 8.31 18.28
C LEU A 62 8.77 8.09 19.23
N GLU A 63 8.95 8.99 20.19
CA GLU A 63 9.98 8.83 21.23
C GLU A 63 9.48 7.95 22.38
N ARG A 64 10.39 7.20 23.02
CA ARG A 64 10.04 6.25 24.09
C ARG A 64 9.31 6.90 25.27
N HIS A 65 9.60 8.16 25.57
CA HIS A 65 8.93 8.88 26.65
C HIS A 65 7.45 9.21 26.34
N GLN A 66 7.08 9.25 25.05
CA GLN A 66 5.73 9.66 24.61
C GLN A 66 4.74 8.50 24.70
N ALA A 67 5.21 7.26 24.55
CA ALA A 67 4.37 6.07 24.53
C ALA A 67 5.10 4.84 25.05
N ARG A 68 5.51 4.87 26.32
CA ARG A 68 6.31 3.81 26.96
C ARG A 68 5.66 2.43 26.88
N GLU A 69 4.34 2.36 27.07
CA GLU A 69 3.56 1.12 26.98
C GLU A 69 3.67 0.45 25.59
N LEU A 70 3.68 1.26 24.52
CA LEU A 70 3.79 0.76 23.16
C LEU A 70 5.17 0.15 22.90
N PHE A 71 6.23 0.81 23.37
CA PHE A 71 7.60 0.31 23.29
C PHE A 71 7.76 -1.00 24.07
N ASP A 72 7.26 -1.06 25.31
CA ASP A 72 7.38 -2.26 26.15
C ASP A 72 6.57 -3.44 25.58
N MET A 73 5.43 -3.17 24.92
CA MET A 73 4.64 -4.17 24.22
C MET A 73 5.39 -4.76 23.01
N VAL A 74 5.99 -3.90 22.19
CA VAL A 74 6.78 -4.34 21.02
C VAL A 74 8.04 -5.09 21.46
N GLU A 75 8.73 -4.64 22.51
CA GLU A 75 9.93 -5.29 23.08
C GLU A 75 9.62 -6.72 23.55
N ARG A 76 8.47 -6.92 24.22
CA ARG A 76 8.02 -8.26 24.63
C ARG A 76 7.72 -9.17 23.43
N LEU A 77 7.06 -8.64 22.39
CA LEU A 77 6.73 -9.40 21.18
C LEU A 77 7.98 -9.78 20.39
N ALA A 78 8.93 -8.85 20.22
CA ALA A 78 10.20 -9.10 19.56
C ALA A 78 11.01 -10.16 20.30
N GLY A 79 11.10 -10.05 21.63
CA GLY A 79 11.78 -11.04 22.48
C GLY A 79 11.17 -12.44 22.40
N GLN A 80 9.83 -12.55 22.33
CA GLN A 80 9.16 -13.84 22.13
C GLN A 80 9.39 -14.43 20.74
N ALA A 81 9.52 -13.59 19.72
CA ALA A 81 9.77 -14.01 18.34
C ALA A 81 11.25 -14.31 18.05
N GLY A 82 12.16 -14.09 19.03
CA GLY A 82 13.60 -14.21 18.83
C GLY A 82 14.15 -13.18 17.84
N LEU A 83 13.43 -12.07 17.67
CA LEU A 83 13.83 -10.97 16.81
C LEU A 83 14.64 -9.96 17.64
N PRO A 84 15.71 -9.38 17.07
CA PRO A 84 16.47 -8.32 17.72
C PRO A 84 15.65 -7.04 17.93
#